data_AF-A0A7G5WPT1-F1
#
_entry.id   AF-A0A7G5WPT1-F1
#
_cell.length_a   1.000
_cell.length_b   1.000
_cell.length_c   1.000
_cell.angle_alpha   90.00
_cell.angle_beta   90.00
_cell.angle_gamma   90.00
#
_symmetry.space_group_name_H-M   'P 1'
#
loop_
_entity.id
_entity.type
_entity.pdbx_description
1 polymer ?
#
loop_
_entity_poly.entity_id
_entity_poly.type
_entity_poly.pdbx_seq_one_letter_code
_entity_poly.pdbx_strand_id
1 'polypeptide(L)' 'LAVKHQTITNGLKYSLATGNWGDQKKSMSSKAGVSQVLNRYTYASTLSHLRRCNTPLGREGKIAKPRQLHNTHRGMVCP' A
#
# COMPACT_ATOMS: atom_id res chain seq x y z
N LEU A 1 7.61 33.05 -13.61
CA LEU A 1 7.32 31.61 -13.40
C LEU A 1 6.78 31.43 -11.99
N ALA A 2 5.50 31.13 -11.83
CA ALA A 2 4.89 30.87 -10.52
C ALA A 2 4.64 29.36 -10.35
N VAL A 3 4.83 28.87 -9.13
CA VAL A 3 4.53 27.48 -8.76
C VAL A 3 3.04 27.21 -8.97
N LYS A 4 2.70 26.20 -9.77
CA LYS A 4 1.31 25.80 -10.00
C LYS A 4 0.79 25.04 -8.77
N HIS A 5 -0.05 25.68 -7.96
CA HIS A 5 -0.68 25.06 -6.79
C HIS A 5 -1.39 23.73 -7.12
N GLN A 6 -2.00 23.63 -8.30
CA GLN A 6 -2.72 22.45 -8.76
C GLN A 6 -1.85 21.19 -8.88
N THR A 7 -0.53 21.34 -9.08
CA THR A 7 0.37 20.19 -9.23
C THR A 7 0.38 19.31 -7.99
N ILE A 8 0.43 19.93 -6.80
CA ILE A 8 0.43 19.20 -5.53
C ILE A 8 -0.98 18.68 -5.22
N THR A 9 -2.00 19.54 -5.32
CA THR A 9 -3.39 19.19 -4.98
C THR A 9 -3.90 18.02 -5.81
N ASN A 10 -3.73 18.07 -7.14
CA ASN A 10 -4.21 17.02 -8.03
C ASN A 10 -3.37 15.74 -7.90
N GLY A 11 -2.06 15.87 -7.69
CA GLY A 11 -1.17 14.72 -7.46
C GLY A 11 -1.58 13.93 -6.21
N LEU A 12 -1.78 14.61 -5.08
CA LEU A 12 -2.19 13.96 -3.83
C LEU A 12 -3.57 13.32 -3.94
N LYS A 13 -4.55 14.03 -4.52
CA LYS A 13 -5.91 13.49 -4.73
C LYS A 13 -5.88 12.20 -5.55
N TYR A 14 -5.11 12.19 -6.63
CA TYR A 14 -4.98 11.02 -7.49
C TYR A 14 -4.29 9.84 -6.80
N SER A 15 -3.12 10.07 -6.17
CA SER A 15 -2.35 8.99 -5.56
C SER A 15 -3.07 8.35 -4.37
N LEU A 16 -3.82 9.13 -3.60
CA LEU A 16 -4.64 8.60 -2.51
C LEU A 16 -5.88 7.86 -3.01
N ALA A 17 -6.55 8.37 -4.05
CA ALA A 17 -7.76 7.74 -4.59
C ALA A 17 -7.47 6.44 -5.35
N THR A 18 -6.38 6.39 -6.10
CA THR A 18 -6.04 5.23 -6.95
C THR A 18 -5.07 4.25 -6.28
N GLY A 19 -4.34 4.70 -5.26
CA GLY A 19 -3.26 3.92 -4.65
C GLY A 19 -2.02 3.78 -5.53
N ASN A 20 -1.94 4.53 -6.65
CA ASN A 20 -0.77 4.58 -7.52
C ASN A 20 0.18 5.70 -7.08
N TRP A 21 1.31 5.31 -6.51
CA TRP A 21 2.37 6.23 -6.11
C TRP A 21 3.49 6.22 -7.14
N GLY A 22 3.47 7.22 -8.04
CA GLY A 22 4.45 7.38 -9.11
C GLY A 22 4.06 8.48 -10.09
N ASP A 23 4.97 8.83 -11.01
CA ASP A 23 4.67 9.75 -12.10
C ASP A 23 3.65 9.11 -13.05
N GLN A 24 2.51 9.76 -13.28
CA GLN A 24 1.48 9.27 -14.20
C GLN A 24 2.02 9.03 -15.61
N LYS A 25 3.02 9.80 -16.03
CA LYS A 25 3.64 9.65 -17.37
C LYS A 25 4.51 8.41 -17.48
N LYS A 26 4.91 7.81 -16.35
CA LYS A 26 5.74 6.59 -16.26
C LYS A 26 5.05 5.53 -15.38
N SER A 27 3.87 5.11 -15.82
CA SER A 27 2.99 4.16 -15.09
C SER A 27 3.66 2.84 -14.68
N MET A 28 4.72 2.41 -15.37
CA MET A 28 5.37 1.11 -15.16
C MET A 28 6.12 0.98 -13.83
N SER A 29 6.46 2.09 -13.16
CA SER A 29 7.20 2.10 -11.88
C SER A 29 6.36 2.57 -10.70
N SER A 30 5.03 2.61 -10.85
CA SER A 30 4.15 3.04 -9.78
C SER A 30 4.00 1.93 -8.73
N LYS A 31 4.19 2.27 -7.45
CA LYS A 31 3.84 1.38 -6.34
C LYS A 31 2.33 1.39 -6.18
N ALA A 32 1.69 0.29 -6.54
CA ALA A 32 0.25 0.12 -6.42
C ALA A 32 -0.13 -0.48 -5.05
N GLY A 33 -1.34 -0.17 -4.58
CA GLY A 33 -1.98 -0.86 -3.45
C GLY A 33 -1.59 -0.36 -2.06
N VAL A 34 -0.89 0.79 -1.96
CA VAL A 34 -0.60 1.45 -0.68
C VAL A 34 -1.87 2.06 -0.08
N SER A 35 -2.64 2.78 -0.90
CA SER A 35 -3.94 3.32 -0.51
C SER A 35 -5.04 2.31 -0.87
N GLN A 36 -5.92 2.02 0.08
CA GLN A 36 -7.02 1.07 -0.09
C GLN A 36 -8.30 1.62 0.55
N VAL A 37 -9.46 1.21 0.04
CA VAL A 37 -10.75 1.55 0.63
C VAL A 37 -10.95 0.77 1.92
N LEU A 38 -11.29 1.47 3.01
CA LEU A 38 -11.48 0.89 4.33
C LEU A 38 -12.58 -0.18 4.35
N ASN A 39 -12.27 -1.36 4.89
CA ASN A 39 -13.22 -2.44 5.10
C ASN A 39 -14.10 -2.17 6.34
N ARG A 40 -15.43 -2.19 6.15
CA ARG A 40 -16.43 -1.85 7.18
C ARG A 40 -17.46 -2.97 7.44
N TYR A 41 -17.09 -4.25 7.26
CA TYR A 41 -18.03 -5.35 7.54
C TYR A 41 -18.32 -5.54 9.03
N THR A 42 -17.29 -5.45 9.88
CA THR A 42 -17.41 -5.55 11.34
C THR A 42 -16.39 -4.61 11.99
N TYR A 43 -16.62 -4.26 13.25
CA TYR A 43 -15.66 -3.45 14.02
C TYR A 43 -14.25 -4.07 14.03
N ALA A 44 -14.18 -5.39 14.23
CA ALA A 44 -12.92 -6.13 14.19
C ALA A 44 -12.26 -6.10 12.80
N SER A 45 -13.04 -6.20 11.71
CA SER A 45 -12.54 -6.10 10.33
C SER A 45 -11.91 -4.73 10.07
N THR A 46 -12.54 -3.66 10.53
CA THR A 46 -12.01 -2.29 10.39
C THR A 46 -10.69 -2.13 11.15
N LEU A 47 -10.60 -2.59 12.40
CA LEU A 47 -9.35 -2.54 13.17
C LEU A 47 -8.23 -3.38 12.54
N SER A 48 -8.56 -4.57 12.05
CA SER A 48 -7.61 -5.43 11.33
C SER A 48 -7.08 -4.75 10.07
N HIS A 49 -7.96 -4.09 9.30
CA HIS A 49 -7.59 -3.45 8.05
C HIS A 49 -6.58 -2.31 8.25
N LEU A 50 -6.71 -1.54 9.33
CA LEU A 50 -5.76 -0.47 9.70
C LEU A 50 -4.37 -0.97 10.09
N ARG A 51 -4.26 -2.23 10.55
CA ARG A 51 -2.98 -2.83 11.02
C ARG A 51 -2.26 -3.66 9.95
N ARG A 52 -2.75 -3.71 8.72
CA ARG A 52 -2.15 -4.52 7.66
C ARG A 52 -0.82 -3.94 7.19
N CYS A 53 0.15 -4.81 6.98
CA CYS A 53 1.43 -4.49 6.34
C CYS A 53 1.54 -5.22 5.01
N ASN A 54 1.98 -4.53 3.95
CA ASN A 54 2.21 -5.13 2.64
C ASN A 54 3.72 -5.36 2.43
N THR A 55 4.11 -6.60 2.13
CA THR A 55 5.51 -6.94 1.81
C THR A 55 5.75 -6.70 0.31
N PRO A 56 6.73 -5.87 -0.08
CA PRO A 56 7.04 -5.65 -1.49
C PRO A 56 7.74 -6.88 -2.07
N LEU A 57 6.94 -7.84 -2.56
CA LEU A 57 7.44 -9.02 -3.26
C LEU A 57 7.49 -8.75 -4.76
N GLY A 58 8.53 -9.27 -5.41
CA GLY A 58 8.62 -9.26 -6.87
C GLY A 58 7.42 -9.97 -7.51
N ARG A 59 7.04 -9.54 -8.72
CA ARG A 59 5.98 -10.20 -9.49
C ARG A 59 6.36 -11.62 -9.94
N GLU A 60 7.63 -11.97 -9.82
CA GLU A 60 8.14 -13.29 -10.17
C GLU A 60 7.96 -14.29 -9.03
N GLY A 61 6.92 -15.11 -9.17
CA GLY A 61 6.81 -16.39 -8.47
C GLY A 61 6.27 -16.37 -7.03
N LYS A 62 5.62 -17.47 -6.66
CA LYS A 62 5.28 -17.78 -5.26
C LYS A 62 6.57 -18.16 -4.51
N ILE A 63 7.27 -17.17 -3.97
CA ILE A 63 8.44 -17.40 -3.11
C ILE A 63 7.95 -17.88 -1.74
N ALA A 64 8.42 -19.06 -1.30
CA ALA A 64 7.98 -19.67 -0.04
C ALA A 64 8.61 -19.00 1.20
N LYS A 65 9.92 -18.69 1.17
CA LYS A 65 10.68 -18.20 2.33
C LYS A 65 10.09 -16.95 3.02
N PRO A 66 9.74 -15.85 2.33
CA PRO A 66 9.18 -14.68 3.00
C PRO A 66 7.73 -14.88 3.48
N ARG A 67 7.07 -15.97 3.08
CA ARG A 67 5.71 -16.31 3.52
C ARG A 67 5.70 -17.28 4.70
N GLN A 68 6.84 -17.91 5.01
CA GLN A 68 6.98 -18.75 6.20
C GLN A 68 7.09 -17.87 7.45
N LEU A 69 6.41 -18.28 8.53
CA LEU A 69 6.49 -17.59 9.80
C LEU A 69 7.91 -17.75 10.38
N HIS A 70 8.61 -16.63 10.54
CA HIS A 70 9.92 -16.61 11.18
C HIS A 70 9.80 -16.23 12.66
N ASN A 71 10.64 -16.82 13.52
CA ASN A 71 10.58 -16.62 14.98
C ASN A 71 10.78 -15.14 15.40
N THR A 72 11.43 -14.33 14.57
CA THR A 72 11.60 -12.88 14.83
C THR A 72 10.28 -12.11 14.81
N HIS A 73 9.18 -12.68 14.32
CA HIS A 73 7.86 -12.05 14.33
C HIS A 73 7.17 -12.10 15.71
N ARG A 74 7.65 -12.94 16.63
CA ARG A 74 7.04 -13.15 17.95
C ARG A 74 6.89 -11.82 18.70
N GLY A 75 5.67 -11.54 19.16
CA GLY A 75 5.34 -10.34 19.94
C GLY A 75 5.16 -9.06 19.11
N MET A 76 5.40 -9.08 17.80
CA MET A 76 5.22 -7.92 16.92
C MET A 76 4.15 -8.11 15.84
N VAL A 77 4.01 -9.34 15.31
CA VAL A 77 3.06 -9.65 14.23
C VAL A 77 2.11 -10.75 14.69
N CYS A 78 0.83 -10.62 14.33
CA CYS A 78 -0.18 -11.65 14.57
C CYS A 78 0.12 -12.87 13.68
N PRO A 79 0.16 -14.10 14.22
CA PRO A 79 0.17 -15.32 13.41
C PRO A 79 -1.12 -15.48 12.60
#